data_AF-A0A098MAY7-F1
#
_entry.id   AF-A0A098MAY7-F1
#
_cell.length_a   1.000
_cell.length_b   1.000
_cell.length_c   1.000
_cell.angle_alpha   90.00
_cell.angle_beta   90.00
_cell.angle_gamma   90.00
#
_symmetry.space_group_name_H-M   'P 1'
#
loop_
_entity.id
_entity.type
_entity.pdbx_description
1 polymer ?
#
loop_
_entity_poly.entity_id
_entity_poly.type
_entity_poly.pdbx_seq_one_letter_code
_entity_poly.pdbx_strand_id
1 'polypeptide(L)'
;MLEHLEINERIQYICKLMFEAYQIPVFILSASRTIEHQLPESNISRPLSKDASSMLAEIISHSDVEADTDNPSSLPIIRTTPFLENYIILRLPNEHLEATTLVIGPSLYAPLTSDNAASLMRDNGIPLKLQEQWLQYYGSLTVINRMRLYHAAMLLYSLVTGKALSITDLLLDIRTLEPTPHTSDSLDLNVSYRRENTWLHHDPMLEKDMFRHIKNGNKAELLKVQATFTEEKFGLLSKNSHLRSKKNLAIASITLATRAAIDGGVFWEIAFTLSDFHIQHIEELKDIPAVDRAQLAALCDFADHVRDNRNSKLSRTAALCQNYIFNHLYEELSLDKLAGVAGLNGSYLSQLFKKETGIAISDYIQRERIEEAKRLIEAHGITLSDIATRLHFNDQSYFTKVFKKYTGTTPKEYRNNRGITL
;
A
#
# COMPACT_ATOMS: atom_id res chain seq x y z
N MET A 1 5.98 18.67 -38.78
CA MET A 1 7.22 17.89 -38.98
C MET A 1 6.98 16.39 -39.24
N LEU A 2 5.75 15.87 -39.11
CA LEU A 2 5.39 14.46 -39.39
C LEU A 2 4.51 14.28 -40.65
N GLU A 3 4.30 15.33 -41.44
CA GLU A 3 3.35 15.34 -42.58
C GLU A 3 3.90 14.67 -43.85
N HIS A 4 5.18 14.29 -43.88
CA HIS A 4 5.85 13.71 -45.05
C HIS A 4 6.04 12.18 -44.99
N LEU A 5 5.64 11.53 -43.90
CA LEU A 5 5.74 10.08 -43.72
C LEU A 5 4.41 9.41 -44.08
N GLU A 6 4.46 8.21 -44.66
CA GLU A 6 3.28 7.38 -44.76
C GLU A 6 2.74 7.06 -43.35
N ILE A 7 1.41 6.92 -43.21
CA ILE A 7 0.76 6.84 -41.90
C ILE A 7 1.34 5.69 -41.04
N ASN A 8 1.66 4.55 -41.67
CA ASN A 8 2.28 3.41 -41.00
C ASN A 8 3.69 3.73 -40.47
N GLU A 9 4.54 4.41 -41.26
CA GLU A 9 5.89 4.81 -40.83
C GLU A 9 5.83 5.82 -39.67
N ARG A 10 4.87 6.74 -39.71
CA ARG A 10 4.62 7.69 -38.62
C ARG A 10 4.23 6.97 -37.33
N ILE A 11 3.34 5.98 -37.40
CA ILE A 11 2.91 5.22 -36.22
C ILE A 11 4.08 4.41 -35.63
N GLN A 12 4.87 3.73 -36.46
CA GLN A 12 6.06 3.02 -36.00
C GLN A 12 7.08 3.96 -35.34
N TYR A 13 7.29 5.15 -35.91
CA TYR A 13 8.15 6.17 -35.30
C TYR A 13 7.62 6.65 -33.94
N ILE A 14 6.31 6.91 -33.83
CA ILE A 14 5.68 7.28 -32.55
C ILE A 14 5.86 6.17 -31.51
N CYS A 15 5.59 4.91 -31.88
CA CYS A 15 5.79 3.76 -31.02
C CYS A 15 7.24 3.64 -30.53
N LYS A 16 8.21 3.86 -31.43
CA LYS A 16 9.63 3.91 -31.06
C LYS A 16 9.94 5.02 -30.06
N LEU A 17 9.44 6.24 -30.29
CA LEU A 17 9.63 7.34 -29.34
C LEU A 17 9.02 7.04 -27.97
N MET A 18 7.83 6.44 -27.94
CA MET A 18 7.18 6.04 -26.69
C MET A 18 7.99 4.98 -25.94
N PHE A 19 8.51 3.97 -26.65
CA PHE A 19 9.38 2.96 -26.07
C PHE A 19 10.66 3.60 -25.49
N GLU A 20 11.36 4.43 -26.27
CA GLU A 20 12.62 5.05 -25.82
C GLU A 20 12.43 6.02 -24.65
N ALA A 21 11.33 6.77 -24.64
CA ALA A 21 11.06 7.77 -23.59
C ALA A 21 10.65 7.14 -22.25
N TYR A 22 9.86 6.06 -22.28
CA TYR A 22 9.27 5.48 -21.09
C TYR A 22 9.84 4.12 -20.71
N GLN A 23 10.57 3.47 -21.62
CA GLN A 23 11.08 2.11 -21.48
C GLN A 23 9.97 1.09 -21.18
N ILE A 24 8.74 1.36 -21.65
CA ILE A 24 7.59 0.45 -21.51
C ILE A 24 7.40 -0.27 -22.83
N PRO A 25 7.17 -1.59 -22.85
CA PRO A 25 6.98 -2.32 -24.09
C PRO A 25 5.80 -1.77 -24.91
N VAL A 26 5.93 -1.81 -26.23
CA VAL A 26 4.96 -1.28 -27.19
C VAL A 26 4.64 -2.36 -28.21
N PHE A 27 3.35 -2.57 -28.46
CA PHE A 27 2.82 -3.53 -29.42
C PHE A 27 1.91 -2.82 -30.42
N ILE A 28 2.09 -3.13 -31.70
CA ILE A 28 1.22 -2.71 -32.80
C ILE A 28 0.44 -3.94 -33.25
N LEU A 29 -0.89 -3.85 -33.19
CA LEU A 29 -1.80 -4.93 -33.51
C LEU A 29 -2.58 -4.65 -34.79
N SER A 30 -2.68 -5.68 -35.63
CA SER A 30 -3.53 -5.70 -36.84
C SER A 30 -5.02 -5.70 -36.48
N ALA A 31 -5.89 -5.54 -37.49
CA ALA A 31 -7.33 -5.76 -37.34
C ALA A 31 -7.70 -7.17 -36.83
N SER A 32 -6.90 -8.19 -37.15
CA SER A 32 -7.06 -9.56 -36.67
C SER A 32 -6.45 -9.81 -35.28
N ARG A 33 -6.02 -8.75 -34.59
CA ARG A 33 -5.38 -8.77 -33.26
C ARG A 33 -4.07 -9.57 -33.22
N THR A 34 -3.38 -9.69 -34.36
CA THR A 34 -2.04 -10.27 -34.42
C THR A 34 -0.99 -9.18 -34.22
N ILE A 35 0.09 -9.50 -33.54
CA ILE A 35 1.21 -8.58 -33.34
C ILE A 35 1.94 -8.40 -34.68
N GLU A 36 1.91 -7.19 -35.23
CA GLU A 36 2.66 -6.83 -36.45
C GLU A 36 4.05 -6.30 -36.11
N HIS A 37 4.15 -5.55 -35.02
CA HIS A 37 5.40 -4.98 -34.54
C HIS A 37 5.43 -4.92 -33.02
N GLN A 38 6.60 -5.15 -32.42
CA GLN A 38 6.80 -5.05 -30.98
C GLN A 38 8.16 -4.42 -30.65
N LEU A 39 8.20 -3.67 -29.56
CA LEU A 39 9.40 -3.10 -28.95
C LEU A 39 9.35 -3.38 -27.44
N PRO A 40 10.39 -3.97 -26.82
CA PRO A 40 11.61 -4.49 -27.45
C PRO A 40 11.32 -5.73 -28.31
N GLU A 41 12.25 -6.09 -29.20
CA GLU A 41 12.12 -7.30 -30.03
C GLU A 41 12.12 -8.59 -29.19
N SER A 42 12.67 -8.54 -27.97
CA SER A 42 12.66 -9.65 -27.01
C SER A 42 11.24 -9.99 -26.55
N ASN A 43 10.92 -11.28 -26.49
CA ASN A 43 9.62 -11.74 -26.01
C ASN A 43 9.42 -11.41 -24.52
N ILE A 44 8.41 -10.59 -24.24
CA ILE A 44 7.88 -10.36 -22.90
C ILE A 44 6.58 -11.15 -22.80
N SER A 45 6.62 -12.28 -22.09
CA SER A 45 5.47 -13.15 -21.87
C SER A 45 5.22 -13.31 -20.38
N ARG A 46 3.96 -13.16 -19.97
CA ARG A 46 3.53 -13.48 -18.60
C ARG A 46 3.73 -14.98 -18.37
N PRO A 47 4.18 -15.43 -17.19
CA PRO A 47 4.19 -16.85 -16.89
C PRO A 47 2.76 -17.42 -17.00
N LEU A 48 2.61 -18.58 -17.66
CA LEU A 48 1.34 -19.23 -18.08
C LEU A 48 0.71 -18.71 -19.39
N SER A 49 1.07 -17.54 -19.91
CA SER A 49 0.68 -17.20 -21.29
C SER A 49 1.51 -18.00 -22.29
N LYS A 50 0.88 -18.47 -23.37
CA LYS A 50 1.59 -19.21 -24.43
C LYS A 50 2.59 -18.30 -25.13
N ASP A 51 2.18 -17.05 -25.35
CA ASP A 51 2.93 -16.00 -26.05
C ASP A 51 2.38 -14.61 -25.69
N ALA A 52 3.04 -13.56 -26.16
CA ALA A 52 2.59 -12.18 -25.98
C ALA A 52 1.19 -11.95 -26.59
N SER A 53 0.85 -12.64 -27.69
CA SER A 53 -0.46 -12.55 -28.33
C SER A 53 -1.57 -13.04 -27.40
N SER A 54 -1.39 -14.17 -26.70
CA SER A 54 -2.40 -14.66 -25.75
C SER A 54 -2.58 -13.72 -24.56
N MET A 55 -1.48 -13.14 -24.07
CA MET A 55 -1.51 -12.13 -23.00
C MET A 55 -2.31 -10.89 -23.44
N LEU A 56 -2.05 -10.36 -24.63
CA LEU A 56 -2.75 -9.19 -25.17
C LEU A 56 -4.22 -9.47 -25.47
N ALA A 57 -4.56 -10.69 -25.90
CA ALA A 57 -5.94 -11.10 -26.15
C ALA A 57 -6.80 -11.09 -24.86
N GLU A 58 -6.24 -11.45 -23.70
CA GLU A 58 -6.92 -11.33 -22.40
C GLU A 58 -7.19 -9.87 -22.02
N ILE A 59 -6.32 -8.96 -22.46
CA ILE A 59 -6.36 -7.55 -22.10
C ILE A 59 -7.32 -6.78 -23.01
N ILE A 60 -7.68 -7.27 -24.19
CA ILE A 60 -8.55 -6.59 -25.16
C ILE A 60 -9.91 -7.30 -25.22
N SER A 61 -10.95 -6.76 -24.58
CA SER A 61 -12.25 -7.43 -24.40
C SER A 61 -13.14 -7.33 -25.66
N HIS A 62 -14.30 -8.02 -25.63
CA HIS A 62 -15.36 -7.87 -26.65
C HIS A 62 -16.24 -6.63 -26.43
N SER A 63 -16.42 -6.13 -25.20
CA SER A 63 -17.18 -4.89 -24.94
C SER A 63 -16.43 -3.64 -25.43
N ASP A 64 -15.11 -3.75 -25.54
CA ASP A 64 -14.34 -2.72 -26.21
C ASP A 64 -14.73 -2.62 -27.70
N VAL A 65 -15.39 -3.62 -28.32
CA VAL A 65 -15.64 -3.73 -29.79
C VAL A 65 -16.79 -2.86 -30.28
N GLU A 66 -17.77 -2.51 -29.43
CA GLU A 66 -18.86 -1.61 -29.81
C GLU A 66 -18.42 -0.14 -29.67
N ALA A 67 -17.55 0.29 -30.60
CA ALA A 67 -17.40 1.71 -30.86
C ALA A 67 -18.65 2.17 -31.62
N ASP A 68 -19.39 3.11 -31.00
CA ASP A 68 -20.41 3.90 -31.66
C ASP A 68 -19.87 4.36 -33.02
N THR A 69 -20.54 3.94 -34.09
CA THR A 69 -20.17 4.19 -35.49
C THR A 69 -20.02 5.67 -35.83
N ASP A 70 -20.49 6.55 -34.94
CA ASP A 70 -20.49 8.01 -35.12
C ASP A 70 -19.30 8.74 -34.48
N ASN A 71 -18.40 8.08 -33.71
CA ASN A 71 -17.29 8.79 -33.03
C ASN A 71 -15.91 8.12 -33.19
N PRO A 72 -15.21 8.34 -34.32
CA PRO A 72 -13.99 7.60 -34.69
C PRO A 72 -12.71 7.98 -33.91
N SER A 73 -12.75 8.83 -32.88
CA SER A 73 -11.58 9.08 -32.01
C SER A 73 -11.77 8.45 -30.63
N SER A 74 -11.45 7.17 -30.49
CA SER A 74 -11.44 6.52 -29.18
C SER A 74 -10.33 7.10 -28.31
N LEU A 75 -10.70 7.61 -27.14
CA LEU A 75 -9.75 7.98 -26.10
C LEU A 75 -8.87 6.78 -25.73
N PRO A 76 -7.62 7.00 -25.28
CA PRO A 76 -6.78 5.91 -24.81
C PRO A 76 -7.37 5.31 -23.53
N ILE A 77 -7.47 3.99 -23.49
CA ILE A 77 -7.99 3.22 -22.36
C ILE A 77 -6.80 2.76 -21.51
N ILE A 78 -6.87 3.00 -20.20
CA ILE A 78 -5.89 2.48 -19.26
C ILE A 78 -6.49 1.29 -18.52
N ARG A 79 -5.83 0.14 -18.62
CA ARG A 79 -6.29 -1.12 -18.04
C ARG A 79 -5.26 -1.65 -17.07
N THR A 80 -5.72 -2.04 -15.88
CA THR A 80 -4.92 -2.77 -14.89
C THR A 80 -5.44 -4.19 -14.79
N THR A 81 -4.58 -5.18 -14.94
CA THR A 81 -4.95 -6.60 -14.85
C THR A 81 -5.00 -7.07 -13.39
N PRO A 82 -5.59 -8.24 -13.08
CA PRO A 82 -5.53 -8.86 -11.75
C PRO A 82 -4.11 -9.17 -11.26
N PHE A 83 -3.11 -9.12 -12.15
CA PHE A 83 -1.68 -9.28 -11.85
C PHE A 83 -0.96 -7.93 -11.69
N LEU A 84 -1.72 -6.83 -11.54
CA LEU A 84 -1.24 -5.45 -11.36
C LEU A 84 -0.48 -4.85 -12.54
N GLU A 85 -0.47 -5.53 -13.68
CA GLU A 85 0.12 -5.01 -14.91
C GLU A 85 -0.77 -3.91 -15.50
N ASN A 86 -0.15 -2.83 -15.96
CA ASN A 86 -0.83 -1.67 -16.49
C ASN A 86 -0.53 -1.49 -17.98
N TYR A 87 -1.59 -1.22 -18.74
CA TYR A 87 -1.57 -1.08 -20.19
C TYR A 87 -2.29 0.20 -20.61
N ILE A 88 -1.75 0.88 -21.61
CA ILE A 88 -2.41 1.93 -22.39
C ILE A 88 -2.84 1.29 -23.71
N ILE A 89 -4.11 1.42 -24.06
CA ILE A 89 -4.69 0.86 -25.29
C ILE A 89 -5.28 2.02 -26.08
N LEU A 90 -4.76 2.29 -27.27
CA LEU A 90 -5.28 3.33 -28.16
C LEU A 90 -5.65 2.71 -29.51
N ARG A 91 -6.88 2.92 -29.96
CA ARG A 91 -7.30 2.49 -31.30
C ARG A 91 -7.15 3.60 -32.31
N LEU A 92 -6.81 3.19 -33.53
CA LEU A 92 -6.64 4.08 -34.66
C LEU A 92 -7.94 4.07 -35.49
N PRO A 93 -8.41 5.23 -35.99
CA PRO A 93 -9.58 5.30 -36.87
C PRO A 93 -9.37 4.51 -38.16
N ASN A 94 -10.42 3.81 -38.58
CA ASN A 94 -10.35 2.65 -39.47
C ASN A 94 -10.29 2.97 -40.98
N GLU A 95 -10.05 4.21 -41.40
CA GLU A 95 -10.34 4.55 -42.81
C GLU A 95 -9.34 3.98 -43.81
N HIS A 96 -8.06 3.73 -43.47
CA HIS A 96 -7.07 3.18 -44.42
C HIS A 96 -5.88 2.41 -43.80
N LEU A 97 -5.98 1.89 -42.56
CA LEU A 97 -4.84 1.32 -41.81
C LEU A 97 -4.89 -0.21 -41.67
N GLU A 98 -3.73 -0.88 -41.83
CA GLU A 98 -3.54 -2.30 -41.48
C GLU A 98 -3.47 -2.50 -39.95
N ALA A 99 -2.84 -1.55 -39.25
CA ALA A 99 -2.75 -1.49 -37.79
C ALA A 99 -3.98 -0.80 -37.18
N THR A 100 -4.67 -1.48 -36.25
CA THR A 100 -5.91 -0.96 -35.65
C THR A 100 -5.77 -0.56 -34.20
N THR A 101 -4.79 -1.13 -33.47
CA THR A 101 -4.65 -0.93 -32.03
C THR A 101 -3.19 -0.84 -31.62
N LEU A 102 -2.87 0.21 -30.85
CA LEU A 102 -1.59 0.39 -30.16
C LEU A 102 -1.75 -0.02 -28.70
N VAL A 103 -0.85 -0.85 -28.20
CA VAL A 103 -0.81 -1.24 -26.78
C VAL A 103 0.55 -0.90 -26.20
N ILE A 104 0.58 -0.15 -25.11
CA ILE A 104 1.81 0.18 -24.35
C ILE A 104 1.70 -0.42 -22.95
N GLY A 105 2.58 -1.34 -22.61
CA GLY A 105 2.59 -2.16 -21.39
C GLY A 105 3.22 -3.51 -21.70
N PRO A 106 3.45 -4.40 -20.73
CA PRO A 106 3.15 -4.26 -19.30
C PRO A 106 4.06 -3.28 -18.55
N SER A 107 3.49 -2.60 -17.55
CA SER A 107 4.23 -1.80 -16.57
C SER A 107 3.61 -1.93 -15.16
N LEU A 108 4.35 -1.57 -14.12
CA LEU A 108 3.90 -1.59 -12.72
C LEU A 108 3.90 -0.20 -12.10
N TYR A 109 2.96 0.08 -11.18
CA TYR A 109 2.98 1.35 -10.42
C TYR A 109 4.05 1.39 -9.32
N ALA A 110 4.43 0.23 -8.82
CA ALA A 110 5.41 0.05 -7.75
C ALA A 110 6.13 -1.29 -7.92
N PRO A 111 7.39 -1.43 -7.46
CA PRO A 111 8.06 -2.71 -7.46
C PRO A 111 7.35 -3.66 -6.48
N LEU A 112 7.25 -4.94 -6.86
CA LEU A 112 6.68 -5.98 -6.00
C LEU A 112 7.79 -6.63 -5.18
N THR A 113 7.62 -6.69 -3.86
CA THR A 113 8.45 -7.52 -2.99
C THR A 113 8.10 -9.00 -3.17
N SER A 114 8.99 -9.89 -2.71
CA SER A 114 8.75 -11.34 -2.73
C SER A 114 7.42 -11.72 -2.07
N ASP A 115 7.09 -11.06 -0.97
CA ASP A 115 5.93 -11.37 -0.13
C ASP A 115 4.63 -10.87 -0.77
N ASN A 116 4.68 -9.69 -1.38
CA ASN A 116 3.55 -9.11 -2.11
C ASN A 116 3.24 -9.91 -3.37
N ALA A 117 4.27 -10.29 -4.13
CA ALA A 117 4.11 -11.14 -5.31
C ALA A 117 3.57 -12.53 -4.94
N ALA A 118 4.07 -13.14 -3.86
CA ALA A 118 3.56 -14.44 -3.39
C ALA A 118 2.10 -14.38 -2.96
N SER A 119 1.68 -13.29 -2.31
CA SER A 119 0.28 -13.06 -1.94
C SER A 119 -0.61 -12.89 -3.16
N LEU A 120 -0.20 -12.04 -4.11
CA LEU A 120 -0.92 -11.82 -5.37
C LEU A 120 -1.08 -13.11 -6.19
N MET A 121 -0.05 -13.95 -6.20
CA MET A 121 -0.09 -15.27 -6.84
C MET A 121 -1.11 -16.20 -6.18
N ARG A 122 -1.16 -16.25 -4.85
CA ARG A 122 -2.15 -17.06 -4.11
C ARG A 122 -3.58 -16.60 -4.40
N ASP A 123 -3.81 -15.29 -4.41
CA ASP A 123 -5.13 -14.70 -4.65
C ASP A 123 -5.65 -15.04 -6.06
N ASN A 124 -4.75 -15.14 -7.04
CA ASN A 124 -5.06 -15.54 -8.40
C ASN A 124 -4.95 -17.07 -8.64
N GLY A 125 -4.83 -17.88 -7.59
CA GLY A 125 -4.80 -19.35 -7.69
C GLY A 125 -3.55 -19.93 -8.36
N ILE A 126 -2.45 -19.18 -8.40
CA ILE A 126 -1.21 -19.57 -9.07
C ILE A 126 -0.38 -20.53 -8.20
N PRO A 127 0.06 -21.69 -8.72
CA PRO A 127 0.89 -22.64 -7.97
C PRO A 127 2.24 -22.06 -7.52
N LEU A 128 2.64 -22.33 -6.27
CA LEU A 128 3.92 -21.87 -5.68
C LEU A 128 5.16 -22.26 -6.50
N LYS A 129 5.11 -23.39 -7.23
CA LYS A 129 6.21 -23.83 -8.11
C LYS A 129 6.58 -22.82 -9.22
N LEU A 130 5.69 -21.88 -9.54
CA LEU A 130 5.94 -20.84 -10.54
C LEU A 130 6.48 -19.54 -9.93
N GLN A 131 6.65 -19.46 -8.61
CA GLN A 131 6.98 -18.22 -7.91
C GLN A 131 8.25 -17.56 -8.44
N GLU A 132 9.31 -18.34 -8.69
CA GLU A 132 10.56 -17.80 -9.23
C GLU A 132 10.37 -17.19 -10.63
N GLN A 133 9.59 -17.83 -11.50
CA GLN A 133 9.30 -17.33 -12.85
C GLN A 133 8.50 -16.03 -12.80
N TRP A 134 7.54 -15.93 -11.87
CA TRP A 134 6.76 -14.70 -11.65
C TRP A 134 7.59 -13.57 -11.06
N LEU A 135 8.49 -13.86 -10.11
CA LEU A 135 9.41 -12.85 -9.56
C LEU A 135 10.38 -12.33 -10.62
N GLN A 136 10.92 -13.21 -11.47
CA GLN A 136 11.75 -12.82 -12.61
C GLN A 136 10.97 -11.96 -13.61
N TYR A 137 9.72 -12.34 -13.91
CA TYR A 137 8.82 -11.55 -14.76
C TYR A 137 8.57 -10.16 -14.18
N TYR A 138 8.13 -10.04 -12.93
CA TYR A 138 7.89 -8.73 -12.31
C TYR A 138 9.16 -7.89 -12.21
N GLY A 139 10.32 -8.53 -12.01
CA GLY A 139 11.63 -7.86 -11.99
C GLY A 139 12.08 -7.32 -13.35
N SER A 140 11.51 -7.81 -14.46
CA SER A 140 11.79 -7.30 -15.80
C SER A 140 10.83 -6.19 -16.25
N LEU A 141 9.74 -5.97 -15.53
CA LEU A 141 8.75 -4.94 -15.86
C LEU A 141 9.20 -3.54 -15.44
N THR A 142 8.86 -2.57 -16.28
CA THR A 142 9.14 -1.16 -16.00
C THR A 142 8.21 -0.63 -14.91
N VAL A 143 8.80 -0.03 -13.88
CA VAL A 143 8.06 0.65 -12.81
C VAL A 143 7.87 2.12 -13.16
N ILE A 144 6.63 2.54 -13.31
CA ILE A 144 6.24 3.91 -13.64
C ILE A 144 5.11 4.36 -12.73
N ASN A 145 5.20 5.55 -12.15
CA ASN A 145 4.12 6.06 -11.31
C ASN A 145 2.85 6.33 -12.13
N ARG A 146 1.69 6.29 -11.47
CA ARG A 146 0.38 6.42 -12.11
C ARG A 146 0.22 7.69 -12.96
N MET A 147 0.67 8.83 -12.43
CA MET A 147 0.57 10.10 -13.15
C MET A 147 1.42 10.14 -14.42
N ARG A 148 2.62 9.53 -14.41
CA ARG A 148 3.47 9.43 -15.60
C ARG A 148 2.84 8.52 -16.65
N LEU A 149 2.15 7.45 -16.26
CA LEU A 149 1.40 6.61 -17.20
C LEU A 149 0.24 7.38 -17.86
N TYR A 150 -0.50 8.19 -17.09
CA TYR A 150 -1.52 9.08 -17.66
C TYR A 150 -0.94 10.08 -18.66
N HIS A 151 0.17 10.72 -18.33
CA HIS A 151 0.84 11.63 -19.26
C HIS A 151 1.37 10.92 -20.51
N ALA A 152 1.84 9.67 -20.39
CA ALA A 152 2.23 8.86 -21.54
C ALA A 152 1.05 8.56 -22.46
N ALA A 153 -0.13 8.25 -21.90
CA ALA A 153 -1.36 8.04 -22.68
C ALA A 153 -1.82 9.32 -23.39
N MET A 154 -1.78 10.46 -22.70
CA MET A 154 -2.10 11.77 -23.27
C MET A 154 -1.12 12.14 -24.40
N LEU A 155 0.18 11.91 -24.19
CA LEU A 155 1.20 12.16 -25.19
C LEU A 155 0.99 11.26 -26.41
N LEU A 156 0.79 9.96 -26.21
CA LEU A 156 0.49 9.01 -27.29
C LEU A 156 -0.72 9.48 -28.12
N TYR A 157 -1.83 9.81 -27.45
CA TYR A 157 -3.03 10.30 -28.12
C TYR A 157 -2.76 11.58 -28.90
N SER A 158 -2.00 12.52 -28.33
CA SER A 158 -1.69 13.78 -28.99
C SER A 158 -0.77 13.60 -30.20
N LEU A 159 0.23 12.72 -30.11
CA LEU A 159 1.13 12.39 -31.21
C LEU A 159 0.41 11.70 -32.38
N VAL A 160 -0.55 10.83 -32.06
CA VAL A 160 -1.34 10.08 -33.05
C VAL A 160 -2.41 10.97 -33.70
N THR A 161 -3.23 11.64 -32.89
CA THR A 161 -4.43 12.37 -33.37
C THR A 161 -4.19 13.84 -33.68
N GLY A 162 -3.10 14.42 -33.17
CA GLY A 162 -2.85 15.86 -33.22
C GLY A 162 -3.73 16.69 -32.26
N LYS A 163 -4.61 16.06 -31.48
CA LYS A 163 -5.51 16.73 -30.54
C LYS A 163 -4.92 16.75 -29.13
N ALA A 164 -5.24 17.78 -28.36
CA ALA A 164 -4.94 17.79 -26.94
C ALA A 164 -5.96 16.93 -26.18
N LEU A 165 -5.50 16.20 -25.17
CA LEU A 165 -6.33 15.42 -24.25
C LEU A 165 -6.09 15.93 -22.83
N SER A 166 -7.16 16.18 -22.06
CA SER A 166 -7.01 16.50 -20.65
C SER A 166 -6.98 15.23 -19.79
N ILE A 167 -6.37 15.31 -18.61
CA ILE A 167 -6.40 14.19 -17.66
C ILE A 167 -7.81 13.89 -17.17
N THR A 168 -8.67 14.91 -17.10
CA THR A 168 -10.07 14.78 -16.70
C THR A 168 -10.84 13.92 -17.70
N ASP A 169 -10.64 14.13 -18.99
CA ASP A 169 -11.26 13.30 -20.05
C ASP A 169 -10.79 11.84 -19.99
N LEU A 170 -9.52 11.63 -19.63
CA LEU A 170 -8.93 10.30 -19.47
C LEU A 170 -9.48 9.56 -18.23
N LEU A 171 -9.79 10.29 -17.16
CA LEU A 171 -10.31 9.74 -15.90
C LEU A 171 -11.84 9.57 -15.90
N LEU A 172 -12.55 10.39 -16.69
CA LEU A 172 -14.01 10.40 -16.76
C LEU A 172 -14.57 9.49 -17.87
N ASP A 173 -13.75 8.73 -18.61
CA ASP A 173 -14.27 7.80 -19.62
C ASP A 173 -15.08 6.68 -18.95
N ILE A 174 -16.40 6.87 -19.04
CA ILE A 174 -17.50 6.08 -18.45
C ILE A 174 -17.38 4.59 -18.76
N ARG A 175 -16.63 4.19 -19.79
CA ARG A 175 -16.38 2.79 -20.18
C ARG A 175 -15.52 2.01 -19.16
N THR A 176 -14.74 2.70 -18.33
CA THR A 176 -14.02 2.08 -17.19
C THR A 176 -14.85 2.04 -15.92
N LEU A 177 -15.98 2.75 -15.92
CA LEU A 177 -16.95 2.87 -14.83
C LEU A 177 -18.22 2.08 -15.10
N GLU A 178 -18.23 1.10 -16.02
CA GLU A 178 -19.31 0.10 -15.97
C GLU A 178 -19.22 -0.58 -14.61
N PRO A 179 -20.13 -0.29 -13.67
CA PRO A 179 -20.21 -1.11 -12.49
C PRO A 179 -20.57 -2.48 -13.05
N THR A 180 -19.80 -3.52 -12.70
CA THR A 180 -20.35 -4.87 -12.78
C THR A 180 -21.78 -4.78 -12.23
N PRO A 181 -22.81 -5.27 -12.94
CA PRO A 181 -24.20 -5.00 -12.58
C PRO A 181 -24.42 -5.47 -11.14
N HIS A 182 -24.29 -4.53 -10.21
CA HIS A 182 -24.80 -4.69 -8.88
C HIS A 182 -26.29 -4.73 -9.12
N THR A 183 -26.91 -5.86 -8.78
CA THR A 183 -28.34 -5.89 -8.53
C THR A 183 -28.60 -4.86 -7.44
N SER A 184 -28.79 -3.61 -7.88
CA SER A 184 -29.52 -2.60 -7.17
C SER A 184 -30.95 -3.14 -7.13
N ASP A 185 -31.18 -4.13 -6.26
CA ASP A 185 -32.41 -4.12 -5.50
C ASP A 185 -32.45 -2.71 -4.92
N SER A 186 -33.23 -1.84 -5.57
CA SER A 186 -33.14 -0.38 -5.43
C SER A 186 -32.85 -0.03 -3.98
N LEU A 187 -31.84 0.81 -3.75
CA LEU A 187 -31.47 1.25 -2.39
C LEU A 187 -32.71 1.60 -1.56
N ASP A 188 -33.73 2.18 -2.21
CA ASP A 188 -35.06 2.47 -1.68
C ASP A 188 -35.85 1.25 -1.21
N LEU A 189 -35.85 0.13 -1.95
CA LEU A 189 -36.46 -1.15 -1.55
C LEU A 189 -35.70 -1.78 -0.38
N ASN A 190 -34.36 -1.72 -0.38
CA ASN A 190 -33.53 -2.19 0.73
C ASN A 190 -33.75 -1.35 2.01
N VAL A 191 -33.85 -0.02 1.86
CA VAL A 191 -34.16 0.90 2.96
C VAL A 191 -35.58 0.66 3.48
N SER A 192 -36.55 0.44 2.60
CA SER A 192 -37.94 0.12 2.97
C SER A 192 -38.04 -1.23 3.71
N TYR A 193 -37.40 -2.28 3.18
CA TYR A 193 -37.34 -3.59 3.82
C TYR A 193 -36.66 -3.54 5.20
N ARG A 194 -35.57 -2.77 5.35
CA ARG A 194 -34.91 -2.58 6.66
C ARG A 194 -35.77 -1.82 7.67
N ARG A 195 -36.55 -0.83 7.22
CA ARG A 195 -37.50 -0.08 8.07
C ARG A 195 -38.64 -0.97 8.54
N GLU A 196 -39.20 -1.79 7.65
CA GLU A 196 -40.26 -2.75 7.95
C GLU A 196 -39.80 -3.81 8.97
N ASN A 197 -38.53 -4.25 8.88
CA ASN A 197 -37.94 -5.23 9.80
C ASN A 197 -37.22 -4.61 11.02
N THR A 198 -37.32 -3.29 11.25
CA THR A 198 -36.64 -2.58 12.36
C THR A 198 -35.11 -2.77 12.44
N TRP A 199 -34.46 -3.08 11.31
CA TRP A 199 -33.00 -3.15 11.18
C TRP A 199 -32.42 -1.74 10.99
N LEU A 200 -32.40 -0.97 12.06
CA LEU A 200 -31.83 0.37 12.09
C LEU A 200 -30.32 0.29 12.38
N HIS A 201 -29.53 1.03 11.60
CA HIS A 201 -28.12 1.26 11.93
C HIS A 201 -27.99 1.89 13.32
N HIS A 202 -26.86 1.65 13.97
CA HIS A 202 -26.55 2.25 15.26
C HIS A 202 -26.64 3.78 15.22
N ASP A 203 -27.02 4.41 16.34
CA ASP A 203 -27.07 5.86 16.45
C ASP A 203 -25.65 6.44 16.25
N PRO A 204 -25.43 7.29 15.24
CA PRO A 204 -24.13 7.93 15.01
C PRO A 204 -23.59 8.69 16.23
N MET A 205 -24.45 9.09 17.17
CA MET A 205 -24.07 9.76 18.41
C MET A 205 -23.28 8.84 19.35
N LEU A 206 -23.70 7.59 19.48
CA LEU A 206 -23.06 6.59 20.35
C LEU A 206 -21.71 6.13 19.77
N GLU A 207 -21.61 6.03 18.45
CA GLU A 207 -20.32 5.82 17.75
C GLU A 207 -19.36 6.99 18.01
N LYS A 208 -19.85 8.24 17.90
CA LYS A 208 -19.07 9.44 18.26
C LYS A 208 -18.62 9.45 19.71
N ASP A 209 -19.49 9.03 20.63
CA ASP A 209 -19.17 8.97 22.07
C ASP A 209 -18.10 7.92 22.36
N MET A 210 -18.20 6.74 21.75
CA MET A 210 -17.19 5.68 21.83
C MET A 210 -15.80 6.21 21.43
N PHE A 211 -15.68 6.83 20.26
CA PHE A 211 -14.41 7.37 19.79
C PHE A 211 -13.95 8.60 20.57
N ARG A 212 -14.87 9.39 21.14
CA ARG A 212 -14.52 10.47 22.07
C ARG A 212 -13.86 9.92 23.34
N HIS A 213 -14.30 8.78 23.84
CA HIS A 213 -13.67 8.13 25.00
C HIS A 213 -12.27 7.59 24.67
N ILE A 214 -12.07 7.04 23.47
CA ILE A 214 -10.72 6.67 22.99
C ILE A 214 -9.82 7.91 22.91
N LYS A 215 -10.28 8.97 22.24
CA LYS A 215 -9.55 10.25 22.13
C LYS A 215 -9.17 10.86 23.47
N ASN A 216 -9.91 10.54 24.53
CA ASN A 216 -9.64 11.02 25.87
C ASN A 216 -8.88 10.04 26.78
N GLY A 217 -8.64 8.81 26.33
CA GLY A 217 -8.02 7.76 27.13
C GLY A 217 -8.93 7.20 28.23
N ASN A 218 -10.25 7.39 28.10
CA ASN A 218 -11.24 7.02 29.11
C ASN A 218 -11.74 5.57 28.91
N LYS A 219 -10.86 4.58 29.12
CA LYS A 219 -11.17 3.15 28.93
C LYS A 219 -12.40 2.66 29.70
N ALA A 220 -12.62 3.13 30.93
CA ALA A 220 -13.77 2.72 31.73
C ALA A 220 -15.11 3.15 31.11
N GLU A 221 -15.19 4.38 30.60
CA GLU A 221 -16.40 4.88 29.93
C GLU A 221 -16.58 4.26 28.54
N LEU A 222 -15.48 3.99 27.83
CA LEU A 222 -15.49 3.22 26.58
C LEU A 222 -16.17 1.86 26.76
N LEU A 223 -15.81 1.11 27.82
CA LEU A 223 -16.42 -0.19 28.12
C LEU A 223 -17.92 -0.09 28.40
N LYS A 224 -18.37 0.97 29.09
CA LYS A 224 -19.79 1.22 29.34
C LYS A 224 -20.54 1.50 28.04
N VAL A 225 -20.00 2.36 27.19
CA VAL A 225 -20.59 2.69 25.89
C VAL A 225 -20.66 1.43 25.03
N GLN A 226 -19.58 0.64 24.94
CA GLN A 226 -19.58 -0.64 24.22
C GLN A 226 -20.67 -1.59 24.73
N ALA A 227 -20.87 -1.71 26.04
CA ALA A 227 -21.89 -2.57 26.62
C ALA A 227 -23.33 -2.18 26.24
N THR A 228 -23.55 -0.94 25.77
CA THR A 228 -24.85 -0.49 25.26
C THR A 228 -25.09 -0.86 23.80
N PHE A 229 -24.06 -1.30 23.06
CA PHE A 229 -24.23 -1.80 21.70
C PHE A 229 -24.88 -3.19 21.75
N THR A 230 -26.07 -3.29 21.16
CA THR A 230 -26.78 -4.56 20.95
C THR A 230 -26.27 -5.22 19.65
N GLU A 231 -25.89 -6.50 19.72
CA GLU A 231 -25.36 -7.29 18.59
C GLU A 231 -26.30 -7.31 17.37
N GLU A 232 -27.61 -7.10 17.58
CA GLU A 232 -28.67 -7.20 16.57
C GLU A 232 -28.75 -6.00 15.59
N LYS A 233 -27.94 -4.95 15.75
CA LYS A 233 -28.08 -3.68 15.00
C LYS A 233 -26.96 -3.37 14.00
N PHE A 234 -26.10 -4.33 13.70
CA PHE A 234 -25.02 -4.12 12.75
C PHE A 234 -25.48 -4.41 11.32
N GLY A 235 -25.10 -3.52 10.39
CA GLY A 235 -25.38 -3.73 8.97
C GLY A 235 -24.68 -4.99 8.45
N LEU A 236 -25.39 -5.79 7.65
CA LEU A 236 -24.81 -6.95 6.97
C LEU A 236 -23.88 -6.47 5.83
N LEU A 237 -22.57 -6.53 6.06
CA LEU A 237 -21.52 -6.13 5.10
C LEU A 237 -21.09 -7.25 4.15
N SER A 238 -21.60 -8.47 4.37
CA SER A 238 -21.35 -9.63 3.51
C SER A 238 -22.61 -10.48 3.45
N LYS A 239 -23.21 -10.62 2.27
CA LYS A 239 -24.47 -11.36 2.05
C LYS A 239 -24.34 -12.86 2.40
N ASN A 240 -23.12 -13.41 2.31
CA ASN A 240 -22.88 -14.86 2.34
C ASN A 240 -22.06 -15.32 3.56
N SER A 241 -21.68 -14.42 4.48
CA SER A 241 -20.90 -14.79 5.67
C SER A 241 -21.04 -13.76 6.78
N HIS A 242 -21.67 -14.17 7.89
CA HIS A 242 -21.77 -13.35 9.10
C HIS A 242 -20.40 -13.10 9.74
N LEU A 243 -19.50 -14.08 9.72
CA LEU A 243 -18.12 -13.91 10.21
C LEU A 243 -17.38 -12.85 9.40
N ARG A 244 -17.45 -12.89 8.06
CA ARG A 244 -16.83 -11.87 7.21
C ARG A 244 -17.46 -10.50 7.44
N SER A 245 -18.78 -10.43 7.60
CA SER A 245 -19.47 -9.18 7.95
C SER A 245 -18.94 -8.61 9.27
N LYS A 246 -18.73 -9.47 10.28
CA LYS A 246 -18.23 -9.06 11.58
C LYS A 246 -16.77 -8.56 11.52
N LYS A 247 -15.89 -9.28 10.81
CA LYS A 247 -14.51 -8.85 10.58
C LYS A 247 -14.44 -7.47 9.93
N ASN A 248 -15.23 -7.24 8.88
CA ASN A 248 -15.29 -5.95 8.20
C ASN A 248 -15.72 -4.80 9.14
N LEU A 249 -16.70 -5.04 10.02
CA LEU A 249 -17.13 -4.06 11.03
C LEU A 249 -16.04 -3.77 12.06
N ALA A 250 -15.33 -4.81 12.51
CA ALA A 250 -14.22 -4.66 13.44
C ALA A 250 -13.07 -3.85 12.82
N ILE A 251 -12.71 -4.14 11.57
CA ILE A 251 -11.69 -3.40 10.82
C ILE A 251 -12.09 -1.93 10.67
N ALA A 252 -13.34 -1.64 10.30
CA ALA A 252 -13.83 -0.26 10.20
C ALA A 252 -13.73 0.47 11.56
N SER A 253 -14.10 -0.21 12.64
CA SER A 253 -14.01 0.31 14.01
C SER A 253 -12.56 0.59 14.43
N ILE A 254 -11.63 -0.33 14.17
CA ILE A 254 -10.19 -0.16 14.43
C ILE A 254 -9.65 1.02 13.61
N THR A 255 -10.05 1.15 12.35
CA THR A 255 -9.62 2.25 11.50
C THR A 255 -10.07 3.59 12.11
N LEU A 256 -11.30 3.69 12.63
CA LEU A 256 -11.79 4.93 13.25
C LEU A 256 -11.15 5.21 14.62
N ALA A 257 -10.93 4.16 15.43
CA ALA A 257 -10.21 4.25 16.70
C ALA A 257 -8.77 4.76 16.50
N THR A 258 -8.12 4.34 15.41
CA THR A 258 -6.78 4.82 15.02
C THR A 258 -6.77 6.34 14.86
N ARG A 259 -7.73 6.91 14.11
CA ARG A 259 -7.84 8.38 13.99
C ARG A 259 -8.11 9.03 15.34
N ALA A 260 -9.03 8.46 16.13
CA ALA A 260 -9.36 8.99 17.46
C ALA A 260 -8.15 9.00 18.40
N ALA A 261 -7.29 7.98 18.34
CA ALA A 261 -6.07 7.89 19.13
C ALA A 261 -5.03 8.93 18.70
N ILE A 262 -4.83 9.12 17.39
CA ILE A 262 -3.96 10.17 16.83
C ILE A 262 -4.43 11.56 17.29
N ASP A 263 -5.74 11.80 17.20
CA ASP A 263 -6.41 12.99 17.71
C ASP A 263 -6.26 13.17 19.23
N GLY A 264 -6.16 12.05 19.96
CA GLY A 264 -5.89 11.99 21.38
C GLY A 264 -4.43 12.26 21.75
N GLY A 265 -3.56 12.37 20.75
CA GLY A 265 -2.15 12.72 20.87
C GLY A 265 -1.18 11.56 20.65
N VAL A 266 -1.66 10.35 20.37
CA VAL A 266 -0.79 9.21 20.03
C VAL A 266 -0.07 9.51 18.71
N PHE A 267 1.21 9.14 18.62
CA PHE A 267 1.96 9.32 17.39
C PHE A 267 1.40 8.43 16.26
N TRP A 268 1.29 8.99 15.05
CA TRP A 268 0.59 8.33 13.94
C TRP A 268 1.21 6.99 13.57
N GLU A 269 2.54 6.85 13.55
CA GLU A 269 3.17 5.56 13.25
C GLU A 269 2.81 4.49 14.29
N ILE A 270 2.86 4.79 15.60
CA ILE A 270 2.41 3.83 16.64
C ILE A 270 0.95 3.47 16.43
N ALA A 271 0.09 4.45 16.13
CA ALA A 271 -1.32 4.21 15.93
C ALA A 271 -1.58 3.30 14.71
N PHE A 272 -0.86 3.50 13.60
CA PHE A 272 -0.96 2.64 12.42
C PHE A 272 -0.36 1.26 12.64
N THR A 273 0.81 1.13 13.28
CA THR A 273 1.38 -0.17 13.63
C THR A 273 0.44 -0.96 14.55
N LEU A 274 -0.18 -0.30 15.53
CA LEU A 274 -1.17 -0.91 16.42
C LEU A 274 -2.43 -1.33 15.65
N SER A 275 -2.89 -0.50 14.70
CA SER A 275 -3.99 -0.84 13.79
C SER A 275 -3.67 -2.09 12.98
N ASP A 276 -2.50 -2.16 12.35
CA ASP A 276 -2.08 -3.29 11.51
C ASP A 276 -2.04 -4.59 12.32
N PHE A 277 -1.45 -4.55 13.52
CA PHE A 277 -1.41 -5.69 14.44
C PHE A 277 -2.82 -6.22 14.76
N HIS A 278 -3.75 -5.34 15.12
CA HIS A 278 -5.11 -5.75 15.43
C HIS A 278 -5.89 -6.22 14.19
N ILE A 279 -5.74 -5.57 13.05
CA ILE A 279 -6.42 -5.97 11.80
C ILE A 279 -5.94 -7.35 11.35
N GLN A 280 -4.63 -7.60 11.36
CA GLN A 280 -4.06 -8.91 11.02
C GLN A 280 -4.61 -9.98 11.96
N HIS A 281 -4.65 -9.73 13.26
CA HIS A 281 -5.23 -10.67 14.22
C HIS A 281 -6.71 -10.94 13.92
N ILE A 282 -7.53 -9.92 13.67
CA ILE A 282 -8.95 -10.06 13.33
C ILE A 282 -9.15 -10.94 12.08
N GLU A 283 -8.31 -10.77 11.06
CA GLU A 283 -8.38 -11.55 9.82
C GLU A 283 -8.11 -13.04 10.03
N GLU A 284 -7.29 -13.42 11.01
CA GLU A 284 -6.98 -14.83 11.31
C GLU A 284 -8.08 -15.56 12.09
N LEU A 285 -8.99 -14.83 12.76
CA LEU A 285 -10.02 -15.41 13.63
C LEU A 285 -11.08 -16.19 12.85
N LYS A 286 -11.63 -17.23 13.46
CA LYS A 286 -12.55 -18.18 12.80
C LYS A 286 -13.96 -18.20 13.36
N ASP A 287 -14.23 -17.39 14.38
CA ASP A 287 -15.53 -17.30 15.03
C ASP A 287 -15.86 -15.85 15.45
N ILE A 288 -17.15 -15.54 15.48
CA ILE A 288 -17.67 -14.19 15.78
C ILE A 288 -17.32 -13.75 17.21
N PRO A 289 -17.52 -14.58 18.26
CA PRO A 289 -17.17 -14.18 19.63
C PRO A 289 -15.69 -13.82 19.80
N ALA A 290 -14.78 -14.51 19.10
CA ALA A 290 -13.37 -14.15 19.10
C ALA A 290 -13.13 -12.78 18.46
N VAL A 291 -13.79 -12.50 17.31
CA VAL A 291 -13.71 -11.19 16.65
C VAL A 291 -14.23 -10.08 17.56
N ASP A 292 -15.34 -10.31 18.28
CA ASP A 292 -15.89 -9.35 19.24
C ASP A 292 -14.92 -9.03 20.38
N ARG A 293 -14.33 -10.07 20.98
CA ARG A 293 -13.33 -9.89 22.05
C ARG A 293 -12.10 -9.16 21.55
N ALA A 294 -11.60 -9.53 20.36
CA ALA A 294 -10.43 -8.89 19.76
C ALA A 294 -10.69 -7.43 19.36
N GLN A 295 -11.88 -7.13 18.85
CA GLN A 295 -12.30 -5.76 18.56
C GLN A 295 -12.31 -4.92 19.85
N LEU A 296 -12.94 -5.42 20.92
CA LEU A 296 -12.99 -4.70 22.19
C LEU A 296 -11.61 -4.50 22.81
N ALA A 297 -10.75 -5.52 22.74
CA ALA A 297 -9.36 -5.42 23.17
C ALA A 297 -8.62 -4.31 22.40
N ALA A 298 -8.73 -4.30 21.07
CA ALA A 298 -8.12 -3.26 20.24
C ALA A 298 -8.58 -1.84 20.62
N LEU A 299 -9.88 -1.62 20.81
CA LEU A 299 -10.41 -0.32 21.23
C LEU A 299 -9.87 0.11 22.61
N CYS A 300 -9.75 -0.84 23.53
CA CYS A 300 -9.16 -0.60 24.85
C CYS A 300 -7.67 -0.25 24.76
N ASP A 301 -6.92 -0.95 23.91
CA ASP A 301 -5.49 -0.72 23.71
C ASP A 301 -5.23 0.69 23.16
N PHE A 302 -6.02 1.14 22.17
CA PHE A 302 -5.96 2.54 21.72
C PHE A 302 -6.23 3.54 22.84
N ALA A 303 -7.25 3.30 23.68
CA ALA A 303 -7.55 4.18 24.81
C ALA A 303 -6.43 4.19 25.86
N ASP A 304 -5.82 3.04 26.13
CA ASP A 304 -4.68 2.93 27.05
C ASP A 304 -3.46 3.69 26.50
N HIS A 305 -3.14 3.55 25.20
CA HIS A 305 -2.07 4.32 24.56
C HIS A 305 -2.30 5.84 24.64
N VAL A 306 -3.55 6.31 24.47
CA VAL A 306 -3.88 7.73 24.63
C VAL A 306 -3.69 8.18 26.09
N ARG A 307 -4.17 7.38 27.05
CA ARG A 307 -4.02 7.67 28.49
C ARG A 307 -2.56 7.73 28.88
N ASP A 308 -1.77 6.75 28.46
CA ASP A 308 -0.37 6.64 28.83
C ASP A 308 0.45 7.77 28.18
N ASN A 309 0.11 8.16 26.96
CA ASN A 309 0.68 9.34 26.31
C ASN A 309 0.31 10.65 27.03
N ARG A 310 -0.91 10.79 27.57
CA ARG A 310 -1.32 11.96 28.38
C ARG A 310 -0.67 12.00 29.76
N ASN A 311 -0.44 10.83 30.36
CA ASN A 311 0.21 10.70 31.66
C ASN A 311 1.75 10.73 31.56
N SER A 312 2.28 10.63 30.34
CA SER A 312 3.70 10.79 30.08
C SER A 312 4.14 12.19 30.52
N LYS A 313 5.19 12.24 31.35
CA LYS A 313 5.86 13.50 31.71
C LYS A 313 6.63 14.10 30.55
N LEU A 314 6.80 13.37 29.44
CA LEU A 314 7.44 13.86 28.23
C LEU A 314 6.50 14.79 27.47
N SER A 315 7.04 15.90 27.01
CA SER A 315 6.38 16.73 26.01
C SER A 315 6.09 15.93 24.74
N ARG A 316 5.07 16.36 24.00
CA ARG A 316 4.75 15.84 22.67
C ARG A 316 6.00 15.82 21.75
N THR A 317 6.87 16.82 21.91
CA THR A 317 8.14 16.92 21.20
C THR A 317 9.10 15.79 21.55
N ALA A 318 9.33 15.51 22.83
CA ALA A 318 10.24 14.44 23.23
C ALA A 318 9.69 13.07 22.84
N ALA A 319 8.37 12.86 23.00
CA ALA A 319 7.70 11.62 22.56
C ALA A 319 7.82 11.42 21.05
N LEU A 320 7.63 12.49 20.25
CA LEU A 320 7.84 12.49 18.81
C LEU A 320 9.28 12.09 18.45
N CYS A 321 10.27 12.65 19.13
CA CYS A 321 11.68 12.30 18.88
C CYS A 321 11.99 10.86 19.27
N GLN A 322 11.51 10.37 20.41
CA GLN A 322 11.69 8.96 20.81
C GLN A 322 11.09 8.01 19.77
N ASN A 323 9.91 8.35 19.28
CA ASN A 323 9.22 7.56 18.27
C ASN A 323 9.97 7.54 16.93
N TYR A 324 10.38 8.71 16.45
CA TYR A 324 11.17 8.82 15.24
C TYR A 324 12.48 8.03 15.34
N ILE A 325 13.16 8.10 16.50
CA ILE A 325 14.35 7.29 16.75
C ILE A 325 14.02 5.79 16.63
N PHE A 326 12.93 5.33 17.23
CA PHE A 326 12.52 3.93 17.22
C PHE A 326 12.25 3.38 15.80
N ASN A 327 11.55 4.14 14.93
CA ASN A 327 11.22 3.66 13.58
C ASN A 327 12.39 3.77 12.59
N HIS A 328 13.33 4.69 12.84
CA HIS A 328 14.43 4.99 11.91
C HIS A 328 15.81 4.56 12.46
N LEU A 329 15.85 3.50 13.30
CA LEU A 329 17.12 2.97 13.85
C LEU A 329 18.08 2.45 12.78
N TYR A 330 17.53 2.02 11.63
CA TYR A 330 18.25 1.51 10.46
C TYR A 330 18.65 2.60 9.47
N GLU A 331 18.62 3.86 9.91
CA GLU A 331 19.03 5.02 9.13
C GLU A 331 20.06 5.86 9.89
N GLU A 332 20.70 6.80 9.17
CA GLU A 332 21.55 7.80 9.78
C GLU A 332 20.70 8.82 10.56
N LEU A 333 20.70 8.71 11.88
CA LEU A 333 20.04 9.65 12.79
C LEU A 333 21.00 10.76 13.24
N SER A 334 20.55 12.00 13.19
CA SER A 334 21.26 13.17 13.71
C SER A 334 20.34 14.07 14.53
N LEU A 335 20.93 14.90 15.40
CA LEU A 335 20.18 15.90 16.16
C LEU A 335 19.43 16.86 15.22
N ASP A 336 20.05 17.26 14.12
CA ASP A 336 19.45 18.19 13.16
C ASP A 336 18.25 17.58 12.44
N LYS A 337 18.31 16.28 12.07
CA LYS A 337 17.14 15.57 11.52
C LYS A 337 15.99 15.54 12.52
N LEU A 338 16.26 15.19 13.78
CA LEU A 338 15.24 15.14 14.84
C LEU A 338 14.66 16.54 15.14
N ALA A 339 15.50 17.57 15.09
CA ALA A 339 15.09 18.96 15.27
C ALA A 339 14.16 19.42 14.13
N GLY A 340 14.49 19.06 12.88
CA GLY A 340 13.62 19.28 11.73
C GLY A 340 12.26 18.59 11.85
N VAL A 341 12.24 17.32 12.28
CA VAL A 341 10.99 16.56 12.54
C VAL A 341 10.16 17.23 13.64
N ALA A 342 10.81 17.74 14.67
CA ALA A 342 10.16 18.42 15.79
C ALA A 342 9.77 19.87 15.51
N GLY A 343 10.21 20.46 14.39
CA GLY A 343 10.02 21.89 14.11
C GLY A 343 10.77 22.82 15.06
N LEU A 344 11.91 22.38 15.61
CA LEU A 344 12.70 23.10 16.61
C LEU A 344 14.14 23.30 16.14
N ASN A 345 14.88 24.18 16.83
CA ASN A 345 16.33 24.22 16.69
C ASN A 345 16.99 23.10 17.50
N GLY A 346 18.15 22.61 17.04
CA GLY A 346 18.84 21.46 17.65
C GLY A 346 19.27 21.69 19.10
N SER A 347 19.73 22.89 19.45
CA SER A 347 20.16 23.22 20.82
C SER A 347 19.01 23.15 21.83
N TYR A 348 17.86 23.72 21.48
CA TYR A 348 16.65 23.69 22.30
C TYR A 348 16.12 22.27 22.43
N LEU A 349 16.07 21.52 21.33
CA LEU A 349 15.63 20.12 21.36
C LEU A 349 16.54 19.27 22.28
N SER A 350 17.86 19.43 22.18
CA SER A 350 18.82 18.69 23.01
C SER A 350 18.62 18.97 24.51
N GLN A 351 18.43 20.25 24.88
CA GLN A 351 18.16 20.65 26.26
C GLN A 351 16.82 20.12 26.76
N LEU A 352 15.76 20.27 25.97
CA LEU A 352 14.41 19.82 26.30
C LEU A 352 14.38 18.31 26.50
N PHE A 353 14.91 17.55 25.55
CA PHE A 353 14.92 16.10 25.60
C PHE A 353 15.74 15.59 26.79
N LYS A 354 16.91 16.17 27.06
CA LYS A 354 17.71 15.78 28.25
C LYS A 354 17.01 16.12 29.55
N LYS A 355 16.33 17.26 29.63
CA LYS A 355 15.55 17.68 30.80
C LYS A 355 14.41 16.70 31.08
N GLU A 356 13.73 16.22 30.04
CA GLU A 356 12.54 15.36 30.18
C GLU A 356 12.88 13.87 30.31
N THR A 357 13.88 13.38 29.57
CA THR A 357 14.26 11.96 29.57
C THR A 357 15.38 11.63 30.55
N GLY A 358 16.06 12.64 31.09
CA GLY A 358 17.23 12.49 31.96
C GLY A 358 18.53 12.15 31.23
N ILE A 359 18.50 11.89 29.91
CA ILE A 359 19.68 11.50 29.12
C ILE A 359 19.79 12.30 27.82
N ALA A 360 21.01 12.43 27.30
CA ALA A 360 21.22 13.13 26.03
C ALA A 360 20.61 12.33 24.85
N ILE A 361 20.12 13.03 23.81
CA ILE A 361 19.55 12.41 22.61
C ILE A 361 20.51 11.40 21.97
N SER A 362 21.79 11.75 21.86
CA SER A 362 22.82 10.86 21.30
C SER A 362 23.00 9.57 22.11
N ASP A 363 22.86 9.65 23.43
CA ASP A 363 22.95 8.49 24.33
C ASP A 363 21.67 7.66 24.28
N TYR A 364 20.52 8.31 24.08
CA TYR A 364 19.23 7.64 23.85
C TYR A 364 19.28 6.83 22.55
N ILE A 365 19.71 7.43 21.43
CA ILE A 365 19.85 6.73 20.14
C ILE A 365 20.76 5.51 20.28
N GLN A 366 21.92 5.66 20.92
CA GLN A 366 22.83 4.53 21.14
C GLN A 366 22.17 3.43 21.97
N ARG A 367 21.45 3.79 23.04
CA ARG A 367 20.76 2.80 23.88
C ARG A 367 19.71 2.03 23.08
N GLU A 368 18.86 2.70 22.31
CA GLU A 368 17.84 2.04 21.50
C GLU A 368 18.46 1.14 20.41
N ARG A 369 19.56 1.57 19.78
CA ARG A 369 20.33 0.71 18.86
C ARG A 369 20.89 -0.53 19.57
N ILE A 370 21.34 -0.42 20.82
CA ILE A 370 21.80 -1.60 21.58
C ILE A 370 20.64 -2.53 21.92
N GLU A 371 19.46 -2.02 22.27
CA GLU A 371 18.28 -2.88 22.50
C GLU A 371 17.87 -3.61 21.22
N GLU A 372 17.87 -2.94 20.07
CA GLU A 372 17.61 -3.59 18.79
C GLU A 372 18.69 -4.60 18.41
N ALA A 373 19.97 -4.29 18.68
CA ALA A 373 21.07 -5.23 18.47
C ALA A 373 20.90 -6.51 19.30
N LYS A 374 20.37 -6.45 20.52
CA LYS A 374 20.07 -7.65 21.31
C LYS A 374 19.05 -8.54 20.59
N ARG A 375 17.98 -7.96 20.05
CA ARG A 375 16.96 -8.70 19.27
C ARG A 375 17.56 -9.34 18.01
N LEU A 376 18.39 -8.59 17.29
CA LEU A 376 19.07 -9.10 16.09
C LEU A 376 20.12 -10.18 16.41
N ILE A 377 20.79 -10.12 17.57
CA ILE A 377 21.69 -11.18 18.02
C ILE A 377 20.93 -12.47 18.31
N GLU A 378 19.67 -12.36 18.74
CA GLU A 378 18.80 -13.50 19.03
C GLU A 378 18.26 -14.18 17.75
N ALA A 379 18.28 -13.49 16.61
CA ALA A 379 17.93 -14.06 15.32
C ALA A 379 19.10 -14.89 14.71
N HIS A 380 18.80 -16.10 14.22
CA HIS A 380 19.79 -16.96 13.56
C HIS A 380 20.26 -16.36 12.22
N GLY A 381 21.56 -16.52 11.91
CA GLY A 381 22.12 -16.22 10.58
C GLY A 381 22.63 -14.78 10.36
N ILE A 382 22.59 -13.90 11.36
CA ILE A 382 23.08 -12.51 11.22
C ILE A 382 24.48 -12.35 11.85
N THR A 383 25.46 -11.84 11.09
CA THR A 383 26.81 -11.61 11.62
C THR A 383 26.87 -10.34 12.47
N LEU A 384 27.83 -10.24 13.40
CA LEU A 384 28.02 -9.02 14.21
C LEU A 384 28.40 -7.80 13.35
N SER A 385 29.08 -8.02 12.23
CA SER A 385 29.40 -6.97 11.27
C SER A 385 28.13 -6.46 10.58
N ASP A 386 27.23 -7.35 10.17
CA ASP A 386 25.96 -6.96 9.55
C ASP A 386 25.08 -6.16 10.52
N ILE A 387 25.03 -6.56 11.79
CA ILE A 387 24.28 -5.83 12.83
C ILE A 387 24.86 -4.43 13.00
N ALA A 388 26.20 -4.29 13.06
CA ALA A 388 26.86 -3.01 13.19
C ALA A 388 26.52 -2.07 11.99
N THR A 389 26.60 -2.59 10.77
CA THR A 389 26.28 -1.84 9.55
C THR A 389 24.80 -1.45 9.50
N ARG A 390 23.89 -2.39 9.74
CA ARG A 390 22.43 -2.16 9.72
C ARG A 390 22.00 -1.09 10.72
N LEU A 391 22.62 -1.06 11.90
CA LEU A 391 22.31 -0.09 12.95
C LEU A 391 23.19 1.17 12.89
N HIS A 392 23.86 1.41 11.76
CA HIS A 392 24.68 2.60 11.51
C HIS A 392 25.73 2.86 12.60
N PHE A 393 26.45 1.82 13.03
CA PHE A 393 27.72 1.96 13.73
C PHE A 393 28.84 2.07 12.70
N ASN A 394 29.83 2.94 12.97
CA ASN A 394 30.95 3.18 12.05
C ASN A 394 31.75 1.90 11.73
N ASP A 395 31.90 1.03 12.73
CA ASP A 395 32.56 -0.27 12.59
C ASP A 395 32.15 -1.23 13.72
N GLN A 396 32.49 -2.52 13.53
CA GLN A 396 32.19 -3.59 14.49
C GLN A 396 32.91 -3.41 15.84
N SER A 397 34.11 -2.81 15.85
CA SER A 397 34.87 -2.58 17.08
C SER A 397 34.21 -1.52 17.96
N TYR A 398 33.73 -0.43 17.36
CA TYR A 398 32.96 0.62 18.01
C TYR A 398 31.63 0.06 18.51
N PHE A 399 30.89 -0.69 17.68
CA PHE A 399 29.69 -1.40 18.11
C PHE A 399 29.95 -2.28 19.35
N THR A 400 31.01 -3.09 19.33
CA THR A 400 31.38 -3.97 20.45
C THR A 400 31.66 -3.19 21.74
N LYS A 401 32.37 -2.05 21.63
CA LYS A 401 32.66 -1.16 22.76
C LYS A 401 31.38 -0.54 23.33
N VAL A 402 30.50 -0.05 22.47
CA VAL A 402 29.22 0.56 22.89
C VAL A 402 28.31 -0.50 23.50
N PHE A 403 28.17 -1.67 22.87
CA PHE A 403 27.38 -2.77 23.39
C PHE A 403 27.83 -3.15 24.80
N LYS A 404 29.15 -3.39 25.00
CA LYS A 404 29.69 -3.70 26.33
C LYS A 404 29.46 -2.60 27.36
N LYS A 405 29.51 -1.32 26.95
CA LYS A 405 29.21 -0.18 27.82
C LYS A 405 27.76 -0.25 28.36
N TYR A 406 26.80 -0.63 27.53
CA TYR A 406 25.38 -0.66 27.90
C TYR A 406 24.91 -1.99 28.50
N THR A 407 25.53 -3.11 28.16
CA THR A 407 25.09 -4.46 28.58
C THR A 407 26.01 -5.13 29.60
N GLY A 408 27.23 -4.61 29.78
CA GLY A 408 28.26 -5.20 30.64
C GLY A 408 29.05 -6.35 30.00
N THR A 409 28.60 -6.90 28.86
CA THR A 409 29.23 -8.04 28.18
C THR A 409 29.46 -7.74 26.69
N THR A 410 30.36 -8.47 26.03
CA THR A 410 30.55 -8.31 24.58
C THR A 410 29.38 -8.94 23.80
N PRO A 411 29.07 -8.49 22.57
CA PRO A 411 28.04 -9.13 21.73
C PRO A 411 28.26 -10.62 21.53
N LYS A 412 29.54 -11.06 21.45
CA LYS A 412 29.91 -12.47 21.29
C LYS A 412 29.59 -13.28 22.56
N GLU A 413 29.91 -12.76 23.73
CA GLU A 413 29.52 -13.38 25.01
C GLU A 413 28.01 -13.42 25.18
N TYR A 414 27.30 -12.33 24.83
CA TYR A 414 25.84 -12.26 24.88
C TYR A 414 25.19 -13.33 23.99
N ARG A 415 25.71 -13.52 22.76
CA ARG A 415 25.27 -14.57 21.83
C ARG A 415 25.50 -15.98 22.38
N ASN A 416 26.70 -16.24 22.91
CA ASN A 416 27.06 -17.55 23.47
C ASN A 416 26.20 -17.91 24.70
N ASN A 417 25.94 -16.94 25.58
CA ASN A 417 25.15 -17.16 26.80
C ASN A 417 23.68 -17.52 26.53
N ARG A 418 23.16 -17.22 25.33
CA ARG A 418 21.81 -17.56 24.90
C ARG A 418 21.72 -18.92 24.18
N GLY A 419 22.84 -19.66 24.06
CA GLY A 419 22.90 -20.95 23.36
C GLY A 419 22.82 -20.84 21.83
N ILE A 420 22.97 -19.63 21.28
CA ILE A 420 22.84 -19.33 19.86
C ILE A 420 24.20 -19.56 19.22
N THR A 421 24.51 -20.81 18.90
CA THR A 421 25.73 -21.18 18.16
C THR A 421 25.40 -21.12 16.67
N LEU A 422 26.38 -20.66 15.87
CA LEU A 422 26.29 -20.55 14.40
C LEU A 422 25.90 -21.86 13.73
#